data_AF-A0A7J4T083-F1
#
_entry.id   AF-A0A7J4T083-F1
#
_cell.length_a   1.000
_cell.length_b   1.000
_cell.length_c   1.000
_cell.angle_alpha   90.00
_cell.angle_beta   90.00
_cell.angle_gamma   90.00
#
_symmetry.space_group_name_H-M   'P 1'
#
loop_
_entity.id
_entity.type
_entity.pdbx_description
1 polymer ?
#
loop_
_entity_poly.entity_id
_entity_poly.type
_entity_poly.pdbx_seq_one_letter_code
_entity_poly.pdbx_strand_id
1 'polypeptide(L)'
;MRGRLALFIVLNFMLLSLPISASGQSEVPSWRSIGIDPDSWTDGPVKEDTPMNQSYQGNAVFVIEISYHTGLTSPEVQGNITIELFEQWAPITTTNIIEHIETGLYDDVFFHRVVDDFVIQSGDPECKTVGAYPVTSPQCSSGGTGETIPLEHNVNLSHVDGAMGMARGAEQDSADSQWYITDNEQHGLDPENRDDGGYAVFGIVRDGMNTVREIASTPTVTNPAPDNFANPGPDLLGRPIREVHIDSVRMIGVADPDGTIRFGELTEEAEPLITAKTLSISGLILLGIILLLIARIDPPSTLNQDTVITYDAMLINED
;
A
#
# COMPACT_ATOMS: atom_id res chain seq x y z
N MET A 1 -33.98 41.40 -26.66
CA MET A 1 -32.83 41.63 -25.75
C MET A 1 -32.75 40.65 -24.56
N ARG A 2 -33.87 40.03 -24.11
CA ARG A 2 -33.87 39.15 -22.92
C ARG A 2 -33.12 37.82 -23.06
N GLY A 3 -33.06 37.22 -24.26
CA GLY A 3 -32.35 35.94 -24.47
C GLY A 3 -30.82 36.05 -24.49
N ARG A 4 -30.26 37.21 -24.85
CA ARG A 4 -28.80 37.42 -24.90
C ARG A 4 -28.20 37.64 -23.51
N LEU A 5 -28.96 38.23 -22.59
CA LEU A 5 -28.51 38.43 -21.20
C LEU A 5 -28.45 37.10 -20.43
N ALA A 6 -29.43 36.21 -20.66
CA ALA A 6 -29.45 34.87 -20.04
C ALA A 6 -28.27 34.01 -20.49
N LEU A 7 -27.91 34.05 -21.78
CA LEU A 7 -26.75 33.32 -22.30
C LEU A 7 -25.43 33.82 -21.72
N PHE A 8 -25.27 35.14 -21.55
CA PHE A 8 -24.07 35.73 -20.94
C PHE A 8 -23.92 35.41 -19.45
N ILE A 9 -25.03 35.34 -18.71
CA ILE A 9 -25.02 34.99 -17.28
C ILE A 9 -24.72 33.50 -17.10
N VAL A 10 -25.31 32.62 -17.90
CA VAL A 10 -25.04 31.17 -17.86
C VAL A 10 -23.59 30.87 -18.25
N LEU A 11 -23.06 31.53 -19.29
CA LEU A 11 -21.66 31.33 -19.71
C LEU A 11 -20.66 31.84 -18.64
N ASN A 12 -20.94 32.96 -17.98
CA ASN A 12 -20.12 33.45 -16.86
C ASN A 12 -20.19 32.54 -15.63
N PHE A 13 -21.37 32.00 -15.30
CA PHE A 13 -21.50 31.06 -14.18
C PHE A 13 -20.85 29.71 -14.46
N MET A 14 -20.86 29.26 -15.71
CA MET A 14 -20.20 28.00 -16.12
C MET A 14 -18.66 28.13 -16.11
N LEU A 15 -18.13 29.33 -16.35
CA LEU A 15 -16.70 29.64 -16.21
C LEU A 15 -16.26 29.76 -14.73
N LEU A 16 -17.18 30.12 -13.82
CA LEU A 16 -16.95 30.15 -12.37
C LEU A 16 -17.12 28.78 -11.69
N SER A 17 -17.68 27.79 -12.39
CA SER A 17 -17.79 26.39 -11.93
C SER A 17 -16.70 25.47 -12.50
N LEU A 18 -15.71 26.03 -13.20
CA LEU A 18 -14.51 25.25 -13.51
C LEU A 18 -13.86 24.88 -12.18
N PRO A 19 -13.62 23.59 -11.90
CA PRO A 19 -12.80 23.24 -10.76
C PRO A 19 -11.48 23.99 -10.92
N ILE A 20 -11.09 24.73 -9.89
CA ILE A 20 -9.69 25.13 -9.75
C ILE A 20 -8.96 23.80 -9.79
N SER A 21 -8.27 23.52 -10.90
CA SER A 21 -7.25 22.49 -10.90
C SER A 21 -6.26 22.95 -9.83
N ALA A 22 -6.39 22.40 -8.62
CA ALA A 22 -5.31 22.39 -7.67
C ALA A 22 -4.13 21.81 -8.46
N SER A 23 -3.13 22.64 -8.71
CA SER A 23 -1.84 22.15 -9.13
C SER A 23 -1.48 21.05 -8.14
N GLY A 24 -1.42 19.81 -8.61
CA GLY A 24 -0.93 18.68 -7.82
C GLY A 24 0.53 18.92 -7.49
N GLN A 25 0.79 19.75 -6.48
CA GLN A 25 1.97 19.56 -5.66
C GLN A 25 1.63 18.32 -4.85
N SER A 26 2.32 17.22 -5.13
CA SER A 26 2.38 16.09 -4.21
C SER A 26 2.75 16.68 -2.85
N GLU A 27 1.80 16.70 -1.92
CA GLU A 27 2.10 17.10 -0.55
C GLU A 27 3.19 16.15 -0.06
N VAL A 28 4.35 16.69 0.30
CA VAL A 28 5.43 15.88 0.87
C VAL A 28 4.88 15.28 2.16
N PRO A 29 4.92 13.93 2.32
CA PRO A 29 4.36 13.29 3.50
C PRO A 29 4.94 13.86 4.79
N SER A 30 4.12 14.00 5.84
CA SER A 30 4.52 14.65 7.09
C SER A 30 5.72 13.99 7.76
N TRP A 31 5.83 12.66 7.66
CA TRP A 31 6.95 11.89 8.22
C TRP A 31 8.31 12.29 7.61
N ARG A 32 8.36 12.82 6.38
CA ARG A 32 9.62 13.31 5.78
C ARG A 32 10.23 14.51 6.52
N SER A 33 9.45 15.20 7.34
CA SER A 33 9.91 16.33 8.17
C SER A 33 10.47 15.91 9.54
N ILE A 34 10.47 14.61 9.83
CA ILE A 34 10.86 14.07 11.13
C ILE A 34 12.22 13.39 11.03
N GLY A 35 13.25 14.06 11.54
CA GLY A 35 14.60 13.50 11.62
C GLY A 35 14.75 12.53 12.79
N ILE A 36 15.23 11.31 12.50
CA ILE A 36 15.55 10.26 13.48
C ILE A 36 17.05 10.17 13.63
N ASP A 37 17.53 10.26 14.87
CA ASP A 37 18.93 10.17 15.22
C ASP A 37 19.42 8.71 15.18
N PRO A 38 20.32 8.32 14.25
CA PRO A 38 20.80 6.95 14.15
C PRO A 38 21.53 6.44 15.40
N ASP A 39 22.05 7.35 16.25
CA ASP A 39 22.70 6.98 17.51
C ASP A 39 21.71 6.48 18.57
N SER A 40 20.40 6.62 18.32
CA SER A 40 19.34 6.12 19.21
C SER A 40 19.12 4.61 19.12
N TRP A 41 19.56 3.96 18.04
CA TRP A 41 19.37 2.52 17.82
C TRP A 41 20.41 1.70 18.56
N THR A 42 19.98 0.58 19.15
CA THR A 42 20.84 -0.22 20.04
C THR A 42 20.88 -1.70 19.70
N ASP A 43 19.92 -2.19 18.93
CA ASP A 43 19.76 -3.58 18.54
C ASP A 43 19.82 -3.75 17.00
N GLY A 44 20.94 -3.31 16.44
CA GLY A 44 21.22 -3.43 15.01
C GLY A 44 21.90 -4.76 14.62
N PRO A 45 22.17 -4.95 13.32
CA PRO A 45 22.81 -6.15 12.81
C PRO A 45 24.30 -6.23 13.18
N VAL A 46 24.86 -7.42 13.02
CA VAL A 46 26.31 -7.62 13.01
C VAL A 46 26.88 -6.83 11.84
N LYS A 47 27.81 -5.93 12.15
CA LYS A 47 28.34 -4.98 11.17
C LYS A 47 29.36 -5.63 10.26
N GLU A 48 29.17 -5.40 8.97
CA GLU A 48 30.15 -5.69 7.92
C GLU A 48 30.76 -4.39 7.36
N ASP A 49 31.90 -4.52 6.68
CA ASP A 49 32.56 -3.40 6.00
C ASP A 49 31.88 -3.11 4.66
N THR A 50 30.64 -2.63 4.73
CA THR A 50 29.83 -2.23 3.57
C THR A 50 29.30 -0.81 3.75
N PRO A 51 28.97 -0.11 2.65
CA PRO A 51 28.30 1.19 2.73
C PRO A 51 26.98 1.16 3.55
N MET A 52 26.29 0.02 3.62
CA MET A 52 25.03 -0.15 4.36
C MET A 52 25.19 0.04 5.88
N ASN A 53 26.40 -0.09 6.42
CA ASN A 53 26.67 0.14 7.84
C ASN A 53 26.45 1.61 8.27
N GLN A 54 26.44 2.53 7.31
CA GLN A 54 26.17 3.94 7.55
C GLN A 54 24.71 4.28 7.27
N SER A 55 24.16 5.20 8.06
CA SER A 55 22.90 5.86 7.76
C SER A 55 23.12 7.09 6.89
N TYR A 56 22.20 7.33 5.96
CA TYR A 56 22.30 8.46 5.04
C TYR A 56 21.18 9.47 5.29
N GLN A 57 21.57 10.74 5.33
CA GLN A 57 20.67 11.87 5.54
C GLN A 57 19.46 11.82 4.60
N GLY A 58 18.26 11.83 5.17
CA GLY A 58 17.01 11.91 4.41
C GLY A 58 16.44 10.56 3.96
N ASN A 59 17.17 9.44 4.13
CA ASN A 59 16.65 8.11 3.84
C ASN A 59 15.40 7.83 4.69
N ALA A 60 14.35 7.32 4.05
CA ALA A 60 13.12 6.94 4.72
C ALA A 60 13.35 5.84 5.78
N VAL A 61 12.68 6.01 6.92
CA VAL A 61 12.71 5.04 8.03
C VAL A 61 11.28 4.68 8.39
N PHE A 62 11.03 3.38 8.54
CA PHE A 62 9.73 2.85 8.96
C PHE A 62 9.90 1.83 10.09
N VAL A 63 8.80 1.56 10.78
CA VAL A 63 8.73 0.55 11.83
C VAL A 63 7.68 -0.50 11.46
N ILE A 64 8.00 -1.75 11.74
CA ILE A 64 7.09 -2.88 11.74
C ILE A 64 6.78 -3.19 13.20
N GLU A 65 5.51 -3.06 13.58
CA GLU A 65 5.01 -3.43 14.92
C GLU A 65 4.38 -4.81 14.81
N ILE A 66 4.78 -5.73 15.69
CA ILE A 66 4.38 -7.14 15.62
C ILE A 66 3.89 -7.67 16.96
N SER A 67 3.02 -8.68 16.87
CA SER A 67 2.52 -9.43 18.01
C SER A 67 2.54 -10.94 17.72
N TYR A 68 2.95 -11.74 18.70
CA TYR A 68 2.99 -13.21 18.55
C TYR A 68 2.98 -13.95 19.88
N HIS A 69 2.66 -15.24 19.83
CA HIS A 69 2.70 -16.12 21.00
C HIS A 69 3.77 -17.21 20.86
N THR A 70 4.63 -17.35 21.85
CA THR A 70 5.65 -18.42 21.88
C THR A 70 5.08 -19.80 22.25
N GLY A 71 3.87 -19.84 22.83
CA GLY A 71 3.22 -21.04 23.35
C GLY A 71 1.71 -20.87 23.48
N LEU A 72 0.96 -21.97 23.54
CA LEU A 72 -0.51 -21.94 23.62
C LEU A 72 -1.05 -21.18 24.85
N THR A 73 -0.27 -21.14 25.93
CA THR A 73 -0.61 -20.45 27.18
C THR A 73 0.38 -19.34 27.52
N SER A 74 1.32 -19.06 26.61
CA SER A 74 2.28 -17.99 26.80
C SER A 74 1.60 -16.63 26.61
N PRO A 75 2.02 -15.61 27.36
CA PRO A 75 1.58 -14.25 27.07
C PRO A 75 1.96 -13.85 25.64
N GLU A 76 1.21 -12.90 25.10
CA GLU A 76 1.57 -12.23 23.84
C GLU A 76 2.89 -11.47 24.03
N VAL A 77 3.75 -11.59 23.03
CA VAL A 77 5.00 -10.85 22.90
C VAL A 77 4.77 -9.76 21.86
N GLN A 78 5.14 -8.53 22.19
CA GLN A 78 5.16 -7.41 21.27
C GLN A 78 6.60 -7.10 20.89
N GLY A 79 6.83 -6.78 19.62
CA GLY A 79 8.15 -6.48 19.09
C GLY A 79 8.08 -5.41 18.02
N ASN A 80 9.17 -4.65 17.89
CA ASN A 80 9.33 -3.65 16.86
C ASN A 80 10.58 -3.95 16.04
N ILE A 81 10.51 -3.68 14.73
CA ILE A 81 11.66 -3.74 13.81
C ILE A 81 11.72 -2.41 13.07
N THR A 82 12.80 -1.65 13.28
CA THR A 82 13.02 -0.38 12.59
C THR A 82 13.95 -0.57 11.41
N ILE A 83 13.56 -0.08 10.24
CA ILE A 83 14.26 -0.30 8.97
C ILE A 83 14.55 1.03 8.30
N GLU A 84 15.78 1.19 7.81
CA GLU A 84 16.17 2.30 6.94
C GLU A 84 16.18 1.83 5.47
N LEU A 85 15.60 2.64 4.59
CA LEU A 85 15.52 2.40 3.14
C LEU A 85 16.60 3.18 2.38
N PHE A 86 17.34 2.51 1.50
CA PHE A 86 18.44 3.12 0.71
C PHE A 86 17.95 3.71 -0.61
N GLU A 87 17.14 4.77 -0.53
CA GLU A 87 16.46 5.38 -1.69
C GLU A 87 17.40 5.88 -2.79
N GLN A 88 18.62 6.28 -2.43
CA GLN A 88 19.63 6.70 -3.41
C GLN A 88 20.17 5.55 -4.27
N TRP A 89 20.05 4.30 -3.80
CA TRP A 89 20.65 3.13 -4.43
C TRP A 89 19.61 2.19 -5.05
N ALA A 90 18.39 2.15 -4.50
CA ALA A 90 17.27 1.38 -5.01
C ALA A 90 15.96 2.19 -5.09
N PRO A 91 15.93 3.34 -5.80
CA PRO A 91 14.81 4.29 -5.79
C PRO A 91 13.48 3.69 -6.25
N ILE A 92 13.47 2.77 -7.22
CA ILE A 92 12.22 2.18 -7.72
C ILE A 92 11.62 1.28 -6.64
N THR A 93 12.47 0.44 -6.05
CA THR A 93 12.07 -0.52 -5.02
C THR A 93 11.63 0.18 -3.75
N THR A 94 12.39 1.17 -3.28
CA THR A 94 12.03 1.91 -2.06
C THR A 94 10.76 2.73 -2.25
N THR A 95 10.53 3.31 -3.44
CA THR A 95 9.28 4.03 -3.73
C THR A 95 8.08 3.08 -3.64
N ASN A 96 8.18 1.89 -4.25
CA ASN A 96 7.14 0.87 -4.18
C ASN A 96 6.80 0.47 -2.74
N ILE A 97 7.82 0.23 -1.91
CA ILE A 97 7.64 -0.11 -0.49
C ILE A 97 7.00 1.04 0.29
N ILE A 98 7.44 2.28 0.09
CA ILE A 98 6.87 3.45 0.75
C ILE A 98 5.39 3.60 0.37
N GLU A 99 5.04 3.45 -0.90
CA GLU A 99 3.65 3.52 -1.36
C GLU A 99 2.78 2.41 -0.73
N HIS A 100 3.29 1.18 -0.62
CA HIS A 100 2.58 0.09 0.05
C HIS A 100 2.40 0.32 1.55
N ILE A 101 3.40 0.92 2.23
CA ILE A 101 3.29 1.30 3.65
C ILE A 101 2.25 2.42 3.80
N GLU A 102 2.32 3.48 3.00
CA GLU A 102 1.40 4.62 3.09
C GLU A 102 -0.06 4.27 2.76
N THR A 103 -0.27 3.21 1.98
CA THR A 103 -1.61 2.70 1.66
C THR A 103 -2.13 1.66 2.66
N GLY A 104 -1.34 1.29 3.67
CA GLY A 104 -1.71 0.29 4.69
C GLY A 104 -1.73 -1.15 4.15
N LEU A 105 -1.00 -1.43 3.06
CA LEU A 105 -1.01 -2.74 2.42
C LEU A 105 -0.50 -3.85 3.34
N TYR A 106 0.46 -3.52 4.19
CA TYR A 106 1.12 -4.45 5.11
C TYR A 106 0.45 -4.56 6.48
N ASP A 107 -0.68 -3.87 6.70
CA ASP A 107 -1.40 -3.96 7.97
C ASP A 107 -2.21 -5.27 8.02
N ASP A 108 -2.24 -5.88 9.21
CA ASP A 108 -2.93 -7.14 9.51
C ASP A 108 -2.51 -8.34 8.63
N VAL A 109 -1.28 -8.35 8.10
CA VAL A 109 -0.68 -9.53 7.46
C VAL A 109 0.24 -10.25 8.45
N PHE A 110 0.73 -11.45 8.11
CA PHE A 110 1.67 -12.17 8.96
C PHE A 110 2.92 -12.61 8.18
N PHE A 111 4.00 -12.91 8.91
CA PHE A 111 5.18 -13.57 8.34
C PHE A 111 4.80 -14.99 7.88
N HIS A 112 4.57 -15.16 6.58
CA HIS A 112 4.06 -16.41 6.03
C HIS A 112 5.13 -17.46 5.81
N ARG A 113 6.41 -17.05 5.80
CA ARG A 113 7.56 -17.93 5.69
C ARG A 113 8.70 -17.43 6.57
N VAL A 114 9.23 -18.34 7.37
CA VAL A 114 10.34 -18.13 8.28
C VAL A 114 11.29 -19.31 8.16
N VAL A 115 12.58 -19.02 8.02
CA VAL A 115 13.64 -20.02 8.00
C VAL A 115 14.78 -19.52 8.86
N ASP A 116 15.02 -20.19 9.98
CA ASP A 116 16.13 -19.97 10.91
C ASP A 116 17.48 -20.04 10.16
N ASP A 117 18.39 -19.12 10.50
CA ASP A 117 19.67 -18.90 9.83
C ASP A 117 19.55 -18.58 8.33
N PHE A 118 18.43 -17.93 7.92
CA PHE A 118 18.20 -17.51 6.56
C PHE A 118 17.40 -16.20 6.46
N VAL A 119 16.06 -16.27 6.44
CA VAL A 119 15.18 -15.11 6.25
C VAL A 119 13.82 -15.27 6.92
N ILE A 120 13.24 -14.13 7.29
CA ILE A 120 11.81 -13.98 7.61
C ILE A 120 11.13 -13.21 6.48
N GLN A 121 10.05 -13.76 5.90
CA GLN A 121 9.40 -13.25 4.69
C GLN A 121 7.93 -12.90 4.95
N SER A 122 7.52 -11.74 4.45
CA SER A 122 6.17 -11.18 4.58
C SER A 122 5.81 -10.33 3.35
N GLY A 123 4.76 -9.53 3.45
CA GLY A 123 4.35 -8.56 2.44
C GLY A 123 3.36 -9.07 1.39
N ASP A 124 2.80 -10.28 1.58
CA ASP A 124 1.69 -10.75 0.74
C ASP A 124 0.34 -10.29 1.35
N PRO A 125 -0.44 -9.44 0.67
CA PRO A 125 -1.73 -8.97 1.17
C PRO A 125 -2.78 -10.08 1.32
N GLU A 126 -2.58 -11.24 0.69
CA GLU A 126 -3.44 -12.42 0.83
C GLU A 126 -3.10 -13.26 2.07
N CYS A 127 -1.95 -13.02 2.70
CA CYS A 127 -1.56 -13.70 3.93
C CYS A 127 -2.21 -13.05 5.16
N LYS A 128 -3.54 -13.17 5.21
CA LYS A 128 -4.37 -12.85 6.38
C LYS A 128 -5.05 -14.10 6.92
N THR A 129 -5.25 -14.14 8.23
CA THR A 129 -5.94 -15.26 8.90
C THR A 129 -7.42 -15.29 8.53
N VAL A 130 -7.90 -16.44 8.07
CA VAL A 130 -9.32 -16.64 7.74
C VAL A 130 -9.96 -17.52 8.82
N GLY A 131 -10.66 -16.88 9.74
CA GLY A 131 -11.32 -17.54 10.87
C GLY A 131 -10.34 -17.84 12.01
N ALA A 132 -9.49 -18.85 11.86
CA ALA A 132 -8.50 -19.22 12.87
C ALA A 132 -7.19 -19.70 12.22
N TYR A 133 -6.07 -19.14 12.65
CA TYR A 133 -4.75 -19.58 12.22
C TYR A 133 -4.55 -21.07 12.58
N PRO A 134 -3.97 -21.91 11.70
CA PRO A 134 -3.23 -21.56 10.46
C PRO A 134 -4.06 -21.54 9.17
N VAL A 135 -5.39 -21.41 9.24
CA VAL A 135 -6.25 -21.34 8.04
C VAL A 135 -6.13 -19.96 7.39
N THR A 136 -5.78 -19.92 6.10
CA THR A 136 -5.47 -18.68 5.33
C THR A 136 -6.13 -18.69 3.96
N SER A 137 -6.04 -17.57 3.24
CA SER A 137 -6.35 -17.52 1.80
C SER A 137 -5.55 -18.59 1.03
N PRO A 138 -6.14 -19.26 0.03
CA PRO A 138 -5.39 -20.14 -0.87
C PRO A 138 -4.30 -19.42 -1.68
N GLN A 139 -4.42 -18.09 -1.82
CA GLN A 139 -3.47 -17.25 -2.55
C GLN A 139 -2.26 -16.85 -1.70
N CYS A 140 -2.33 -16.98 -0.37
CA CYS A 140 -1.22 -16.62 0.53
C CYS A 140 0.08 -17.35 0.15
N SER A 141 1.18 -16.60 0.10
CA SER A 141 2.54 -16.90 -0.38
C SER A 141 2.72 -16.75 -1.90
N SER A 142 1.64 -16.76 -2.67
CA SER A 142 1.64 -16.58 -4.13
C SER A 142 0.97 -15.28 -4.58
N GLY A 143 0.49 -14.47 -3.63
CA GLY A 143 -0.22 -13.23 -3.88
C GLY A 143 0.71 -12.04 -4.10
N GLY A 144 0.07 -10.88 -4.20
CA GLY A 144 0.70 -9.59 -4.48
C GLY A 144 -0.35 -8.56 -4.90
N THR A 145 0.08 -7.38 -5.33
CA THR A 145 -0.79 -6.35 -5.90
C THR A 145 -1.16 -6.63 -7.36
N GLY A 146 -0.33 -7.42 -8.05
CA GLY A 146 -0.40 -7.63 -9.49
C GLY A 146 0.42 -6.61 -10.29
N GLU A 147 1.05 -5.64 -9.63
CA GLU A 147 1.96 -4.68 -10.23
C GLU A 147 3.40 -5.06 -9.87
N THR A 148 4.23 -5.29 -10.88
CA THR A 148 5.62 -5.76 -10.70
C THR A 148 6.61 -4.64 -10.98
N ILE A 149 7.74 -4.68 -10.29
CA ILE A 149 8.86 -3.75 -10.45
C ILE A 149 10.08 -4.46 -11.08
N PRO A 150 10.93 -3.71 -11.82
CA PRO A 150 12.16 -4.26 -12.37
C PRO A 150 13.16 -4.64 -11.26
N LEU A 151 14.00 -5.64 -11.53
CA LEU A 151 15.07 -6.03 -10.62
C LEU A 151 16.12 -4.92 -10.50
N GLU A 152 16.31 -4.39 -9.30
CA GLU A 152 17.15 -3.22 -9.04
C GLU A 152 18.35 -3.56 -8.14
N HIS A 153 19.51 -3.74 -8.75
CA HIS A 153 20.77 -3.97 -8.03
C HIS A 153 21.61 -2.71 -7.89
N ASN A 154 22.37 -2.65 -6.81
CA ASN A 154 23.41 -1.65 -6.59
C ASN A 154 24.65 -2.31 -5.98
N VAL A 155 25.85 -1.90 -6.41
CA VAL A 155 27.12 -2.43 -5.88
C VAL A 155 27.33 -2.13 -4.38
N ASN A 156 26.62 -1.14 -3.84
CA ASN A 156 26.67 -0.78 -2.43
C ASN A 156 25.70 -1.61 -1.56
N LEU A 157 24.86 -2.43 -2.18
CA LEU A 157 23.81 -3.21 -1.54
C LEU A 157 24.14 -4.70 -1.65
N SER A 158 24.19 -5.38 -0.50
CA SER A 158 24.46 -6.81 -0.40
C SER A 158 23.60 -7.38 0.73
N HIS A 159 23.34 -8.68 0.66
CA HIS A 159 22.61 -9.42 1.69
C HIS A 159 23.49 -9.66 2.92
N VAL A 160 23.86 -8.58 3.62
CA VAL A 160 24.50 -8.60 4.95
C VAL A 160 23.48 -8.97 6.03
N ASP A 161 23.94 -9.23 7.26
CA ASP A 161 23.03 -9.40 8.42
C ASP A 161 22.03 -8.23 8.55
N GLY A 162 20.75 -8.54 8.70
CA GLY A 162 19.66 -7.56 8.80
C GLY A 162 19.31 -6.86 7.49
N ALA A 163 19.87 -7.26 6.34
CA ALA A 163 19.46 -6.74 5.04
C ALA A 163 17.99 -7.05 4.74
N MET A 164 17.28 -6.07 4.16
CA MET A 164 15.93 -6.23 3.64
C MET A 164 15.96 -6.34 2.11
N GLY A 165 15.40 -7.43 1.59
CA GLY A 165 15.39 -7.76 0.17
C GLY A 165 14.00 -8.04 -0.39
N MET A 166 13.82 -7.84 -1.69
CA MET A 166 12.55 -8.10 -2.38
C MET A 166 12.43 -9.58 -2.72
N ALA A 167 11.30 -10.18 -2.36
CA ALA A 167 10.95 -11.50 -2.88
C ALA A 167 10.49 -11.37 -4.34
N ARG A 168 10.76 -12.39 -5.14
CA ARG A 168 10.35 -12.46 -6.55
C ARG A 168 10.12 -13.89 -6.99
N GLY A 169 9.38 -14.03 -8.09
CA GLY A 169 9.28 -15.28 -8.83
C GLY A 169 10.53 -15.58 -9.67
N ALA A 170 10.39 -16.53 -10.59
CA ALA A 170 11.51 -16.97 -11.45
C ALA A 170 12.00 -15.86 -12.39
N GLU A 171 11.09 -15.05 -12.92
CA GLU A 171 11.43 -13.90 -13.77
C GLU A 171 12.09 -12.80 -12.95
N GLN A 172 13.10 -12.13 -13.51
CA GLN A 172 13.85 -11.09 -12.78
C GLN A 172 12.95 -9.92 -12.36
N ASP A 173 12.14 -9.43 -13.29
CA ASP A 173 11.21 -8.30 -13.08
C ASP A 173 9.84 -8.78 -12.56
N SER A 174 9.83 -9.64 -11.54
CA SER A 174 8.60 -10.20 -10.95
C SER A 174 8.42 -9.89 -9.47
N ALA A 175 9.28 -9.06 -8.89
CA ALA A 175 9.05 -8.51 -7.56
C ALA A 175 7.79 -7.63 -7.57
N ASP A 176 7.01 -7.70 -6.50
CA ASP A 176 5.73 -6.98 -6.34
C ASP A 176 5.73 -6.34 -4.94
N SER A 177 5.05 -6.95 -3.98
CA SER A 177 4.84 -6.41 -2.62
C SER A 177 5.55 -7.22 -1.53
N GLN A 178 5.92 -8.46 -1.83
CA GLN A 178 6.56 -9.35 -0.87
C GLN A 178 8.03 -9.00 -0.66
N TRP A 179 8.46 -9.04 0.60
CA TRP A 179 9.83 -8.74 1.03
C TRP A 179 10.26 -9.73 2.12
N TYR A 180 11.56 -9.75 2.39
CA TYR A 180 12.14 -10.50 3.48
C TYR A 180 13.24 -9.73 4.19
N ILE A 181 13.54 -10.17 5.41
CA ILE A 181 14.63 -9.67 6.24
C ILE A 181 15.54 -10.87 6.55
N THR A 182 16.83 -10.69 6.38
CA THR A 182 17.85 -11.69 6.72
C THR A 182 18.13 -11.67 8.24
N ASP A 183 18.22 -12.83 8.89
CA ASP A 183 18.51 -12.95 10.32
C ASP A 183 20.02 -13.16 10.63
N ASN A 184 20.78 -13.38 9.56
CA ASN A 184 22.25 -13.42 9.46
C ASN A 184 22.69 -13.03 8.02
N GLU A 185 23.98 -13.09 7.71
CA GLU A 185 24.50 -12.80 6.37
C GLU A 185 24.03 -13.82 5.30
N GLN A 186 23.54 -13.34 4.17
CA GLN A 186 22.99 -14.13 3.07
C GLN A 186 23.58 -13.76 1.71
N HIS A 187 24.89 -13.53 1.62
CA HIS A 187 25.57 -13.19 0.36
C HIS A 187 25.28 -14.16 -0.80
N GLY A 188 24.88 -15.40 -0.51
CA GLY A 188 24.40 -16.35 -1.54
C GLY A 188 23.16 -15.89 -2.31
N LEU A 189 22.48 -14.82 -1.88
CA LEU A 189 21.36 -14.17 -2.57
C LEU A 189 21.80 -13.02 -3.48
N ASP A 190 23.04 -12.56 -3.37
CA ASP A 190 23.62 -11.50 -4.19
C ASP A 190 23.74 -11.91 -5.66
N PRO A 191 23.62 -10.96 -6.62
CA PRO A 191 23.64 -11.25 -8.05
C PRO A 191 24.94 -11.91 -8.53
N GLU A 192 26.09 -11.58 -7.92
CA GLU A 192 27.38 -12.19 -8.26
C GLU A 192 27.51 -13.65 -7.83
N ASN A 193 26.67 -14.10 -6.89
CA ASN A 193 26.69 -15.45 -6.33
C ASN A 193 25.58 -16.35 -6.92
N ARG A 194 24.85 -15.85 -7.94
CA ARG A 194 23.69 -16.55 -8.53
C ARG A 194 23.62 -16.43 -10.04
N ASP A 195 23.22 -17.52 -10.69
CA ASP A 195 23.05 -17.56 -12.15
C ASP A 195 21.68 -17.01 -12.62
N ASP A 196 20.73 -16.81 -11.70
CA ASP A 196 19.37 -16.34 -11.99
C ASP A 196 19.18 -14.82 -11.82
N GLY A 197 20.28 -14.09 -11.58
CA GLY A 197 20.29 -12.66 -11.30
C GLY A 197 20.13 -12.29 -9.83
N GLY A 198 19.85 -13.24 -8.93
CA GLY A 198 19.73 -12.96 -7.50
C GLY A 198 18.60 -12.01 -7.11
N TYR A 199 18.73 -11.32 -5.98
CA TYR A 199 17.67 -10.53 -5.38
C TYR A 199 18.10 -9.09 -5.10
N ALA A 200 17.14 -8.16 -5.11
CA ALA A 200 17.39 -6.76 -4.82
C ALA A 200 17.30 -6.51 -3.31
N VAL A 201 18.42 -6.09 -2.71
CA VAL A 201 18.43 -5.46 -1.37
C VAL A 201 18.08 -3.99 -1.54
N PHE A 202 17.32 -3.44 -0.61
CA PHE A 202 16.88 -2.03 -0.68
C PHE A 202 16.78 -1.35 0.70
N GLY A 203 17.03 -2.07 1.79
CA GLY A 203 17.04 -1.52 3.13
C GLY A 203 17.84 -2.38 4.12
N ILE A 204 17.93 -1.93 5.36
CA ILE A 204 18.58 -2.65 6.45
C ILE A 204 17.85 -2.39 7.77
N VAL A 205 17.76 -3.42 8.61
CA VAL A 205 17.34 -3.27 10.00
C VAL A 205 18.34 -2.40 10.73
N ARG A 206 17.82 -1.44 11.49
CA ARG A 206 18.59 -0.54 12.32
C ARG A 206 18.40 -0.80 13.81
N ASP A 207 17.21 -1.24 14.19
CA ASP A 207 16.86 -1.61 15.56
C ASP A 207 15.85 -2.77 15.54
N GLY A 208 15.94 -3.68 16.50
CA GLY A 208 15.05 -4.85 16.60
C GLY A 208 15.56 -6.13 15.95
N MET A 209 16.89 -6.28 15.77
CA MET A 209 17.45 -7.55 15.26
C MET A 209 17.22 -8.74 16.20
N ASN A 210 17.09 -8.53 17.51
CA ASN A 210 16.67 -9.61 18.41
C ASN A 210 15.25 -10.07 18.07
N THR A 211 14.33 -9.15 17.79
CA THR A 211 12.97 -9.47 17.34
C THR A 211 13.02 -10.31 16.06
N VAL A 212 13.84 -9.93 15.07
CA VAL A 212 14.02 -10.69 13.82
C VAL A 212 14.45 -12.13 14.09
N ARG A 213 15.47 -12.33 14.94
CA ARG A 213 16.00 -13.66 15.27
C ARG A 213 15.04 -14.49 16.12
N GLU A 214 14.30 -13.85 17.02
CA GLU A 214 13.24 -14.53 17.78
C GLU A 214 12.14 -15.05 16.86
N ILE A 215 11.69 -14.24 15.89
CA ILE A 215 10.76 -14.69 14.85
C ILE A 215 11.38 -15.84 14.06
N ALA A 216 12.62 -15.71 13.61
CA ALA A 216 13.34 -16.70 12.81
C ALA A 216 13.38 -18.09 13.48
N SER A 217 13.57 -18.09 14.79
CA SER A 217 13.62 -19.30 15.62
C SER A 217 12.25 -19.92 15.95
N THR A 218 11.13 -19.30 15.52
CA THR A 218 9.80 -19.83 15.81
C THR A 218 9.58 -21.19 15.15
N PRO A 219 8.94 -22.16 15.82
CA PRO A 219 8.70 -23.45 15.20
C PRO A 219 7.83 -23.30 13.96
N THR A 220 8.22 -23.97 12.88
CA THR A 220 7.48 -23.97 11.63
C THR A 220 6.91 -25.35 11.34
N VAL A 221 5.96 -25.42 10.41
CA VAL A 221 5.35 -26.66 9.96
C VAL A 221 6.32 -27.60 9.23
N THR A 222 7.55 -27.14 8.96
CA THR A 222 8.63 -27.94 8.36
C THR A 222 9.90 -28.02 9.21
N ASN A 223 10.03 -27.23 10.29
CA ASN A 223 11.22 -27.19 11.15
C ASN A 223 10.94 -26.66 12.58
N PRO A 224 10.92 -27.51 13.61
CA PRO A 224 10.54 -28.92 13.57
C PRO A 224 9.01 -29.03 13.63
N ALA A 225 8.42 -29.67 12.64
CA ALA A 225 7.00 -30.02 12.69
C ALA A 225 6.76 -31.04 13.82
N PRO A 226 5.76 -30.86 14.69
CA PRO A 226 5.35 -31.92 15.61
C PRO A 226 4.91 -33.19 14.84
N ASP A 227 5.19 -34.36 15.38
CA ASP A 227 4.60 -35.61 14.91
C ASP A 227 3.06 -35.46 14.89
N ASN A 228 2.46 -35.60 13.70
CA ASN A 228 1.01 -35.50 13.43
C ASN A 228 0.40 -34.09 13.28
N PHE A 229 1.17 -33.03 13.05
CA PHE A 229 0.57 -31.77 12.60
C PHE A 229 0.12 -31.89 11.13
N ALA A 230 -1.17 -32.15 10.92
CA ALA A 230 -1.79 -32.17 9.59
C ALA A 230 -2.21 -30.75 9.19
N ASN A 231 -1.57 -30.21 8.15
CA ASN A 231 -1.72 -28.81 7.77
C ASN A 231 -2.87 -28.59 6.76
N PRO A 232 -3.77 -27.62 6.97
CA PRO A 232 -4.86 -27.31 6.04
C PRO A 232 -4.51 -26.34 4.90
N GLY A 233 -3.32 -25.74 4.83
CA GLY A 233 -2.95 -24.68 3.86
C GLY A 233 -2.11 -25.13 2.64
N PRO A 234 -2.07 -24.33 1.54
CA PRO A 234 -1.41 -24.71 0.29
C PRO A 234 0.10 -24.46 0.20
N ASP A 235 0.70 -23.58 1.01
CA ASP A 235 2.14 -23.30 1.00
C ASP A 235 2.77 -23.30 2.40
N LEU A 236 3.70 -24.22 2.63
CA LEU A 236 4.11 -24.69 3.95
C LEU A 236 5.63 -24.69 4.17
N LEU A 237 6.43 -24.23 3.22
CA LEU A 237 7.88 -24.19 3.45
C LEU A 237 8.20 -23.03 4.41
N GLY A 238 8.44 -23.37 5.68
CA GLY A 238 8.79 -22.39 6.72
C GLY A 238 7.61 -21.63 7.33
N ARG A 239 6.36 -22.04 7.11
CA ARG A 239 5.22 -21.35 7.76
C ARG A 239 5.26 -21.55 9.29
N PRO A 240 5.23 -20.49 10.11
CA PRO A 240 5.15 -20.62 11.57
C PRO A 240 3.95 -21.48 12.03
N ILE A 241 4.08 -22.21 13.14
CA ILE A 241 2.94 -22.98 13.70
C ILE A 241 1.95 -22.09 14.46
N ARG A 242 2.39 -20.89 14.83
CA ARG A 242 1.60 -19.82 15.45
C ARG A 242 1.85 -18.56 14.65
N GLU A 243 0.81 -17.77 14.47
CA GLU A 243 0.88 -16.54 13.74
C GLU A 243 1.91 -15.59 14.37
N VAL A 244 2.79 -15.05 13.53
CA VAL A 244 3.61 -13.89 13.84
C VAL A 244 2.99 -12.74 13.08
N HIS A 245 2.12 -12.01 13.77
CA HIS A 245 1.23 -11.01 13.19
C HIS A 245 1.95 -9.67 13.07
N ILE A 246 1.74 -8.98 11.95
CA ILE A 246 2.14 -7.59 11.77
C ILE A 246 0.94 -6.73 12.12
N ASP A 247 1.00 -6.08 13.28
CA ASP A 247 -0.06 -5.21 13.78
C ASP A 247 -0.15 -3.94 12.91
N SER A 248 0.99 -3.37 12.56
CA SER A 248 1.07 -2.22 11.65
C SER A 248 2.45 -2.10 11.00
N VAL A 249 2.49 -1.46 9.83
CA VAL A 249 3.72 -0.94 9.25
C VAL A 249 3.54 0.54 8.96
N ARG A 250 4.44 1.39 9.47
CA ARG A 250 4.30 2.84 9.31
C ARG A 250 5.62 3.56 9.12
N MET A 251 5.60 4.57 8.25
CA MET A 251 6.70 5.52 8.11
C MET A 251 6.83 6.33 9.40
N ILE A 252 8.04 6.42 9.95
CA ILE A 252 8.29 7.12 11.22
C ILE A 252 9.14 8.37 11.08
N GLY A 253 9.87 8.49 9.97
CA GLY A 253 10.75 9.62 9.76
C GLY A 253 11.74 9.40 8.63
N VAL A 254 12.81 10.19 8.68
CA VAL A 254 14.00 10.02 7.87
C VAL A 254 15.24 9.94 8.74
N ALA A 255 16.26 9.21 8.31
CA ALA A 255 17.54 9.17 8.99
C ALA A 255 18.19 10.57 8.97
N ASP A 256 18.64 11.03 10.14
CA ASP A 256 19.18 12.37 10.36
C ASP A 256 20.52 12.32 11.13
N PRO A 257 21.56 11.64 10.58
CA PRO A 257 22.88 11.57 11.22
C PRO A 257 23.50 12.94 11.49
N ASP A 258 23.17 13.97 10.68
CA ASP A 258 23.70 15.32 10.85
C ASP A 258 22.85 16.18 11.83
N GLY A 259 21.68 15.68 12.27
CA GLY A 259 20.78 16.39 13.18
C GLY A 259 20.10 17.63 12.59
N THR A 260 19.99 17.73 11.27
CA THR A 260 19.50 18.91 10.54
C THR A 260 17.99 18.90 10.25
N ILE A 261 17.30 17.75 10.41
CA ILE A 261 15.89 17.54 10.01
C ILE A 261 14.94 17.48 11.24
N ARG A 262 15.38 17.83 12.46
CA ARG A 262 14.59 17.73 13.71
C ARG A 262 13.41 18.72 13.83
N PHE A 263 12.41 18.65 12.95
CA PHE A 263 11.22 19.52 12.96
C PHE A 263 9.92 18.73 12.70
N GLY A 264 9.55 17.80 13.59
CA GLY A 264 8.20 17.26 13.64
C GLY A 264 8.01 16.21 14.74
N GLU A 265 6.85 16.23 15.38
CA GLU A 265 6.37 15.18 16.28
C GLU A 265 5.25 14.46 15.52
N LEU A 266 5.27 13.12 15.46
CA LEU A 266 4.18 12.34 14.86
C LEU A 266 2.94 12.50 15.74
N THR A 267 2.01 13.36 15.35
CA THR A 267 0.67 13.36 15.94
C THR A 267 -0.12 12.22 15.33
N GLU A 268 -0.48 11.23 16.14
CA GLU A 268 -1.35 10.10 15.84
C GLU A 268 -2.78 10.60 15.54
N GLU A 269 -3.01 11.22 14.38
CA GLU A 269 -4.36 11.53 13.90
C GLU A 269 -4.75 10.50 12.83
N ALA A 270 -5.32 9.39 13.30
CA ALA A 270 -6.08 8.48 12.46
C ALA A 270 -7.34 9.21 11.96
N GLU A 271 -7.25 9.85 10.80
CA GLU A 271 -8.41 10.37 10.08
C GLU A 271 -9.21 9.19 9.51
N PRO A 272 -10.49 9.00 9.89
CA PRO A 272 -11.28 7.92 9.33
C PRO A 272 -11.52 8.20 7.84
N LEU A 273 -11.22 7.19 7.02
CA LEU A 273 -11.54 7.11 5.59
C LEU A 273 -13.06 7.24 5.36
N ILE A 274 -13.57 8.46 5.37
CA ILE A 274 -14.81 8.85 4.71
C ILE A 274 -14.47 9.99 3.76
N THR A 275 -13.76 9.66 2.68
CA THR A 275 -13.83 10.43 1.42
C THR A 275 -15.21 10.18 0.79
N ALA A 276 -16.28 10.54 1.50
CA ALA A 276 -17.52 10.85 0.86
C ALA A 276 -17.24 12.11 0.04
N LYS A 277 -17.17 11.95 -1.28
CA LYS A 277 -17.35 13.03 -2.25
C LYS A 277 -18.39 13.98 -1.67
N THR A 278 -17.94 15.13 -1.19
CA THR A 278 -18.81 16.19 -0.71
C THR A 278 -19.61 16.62 -1.92
N LEU A 279 -20.82 16.05 -2.07
CA LEU A 279 -21.91 16.69 -2.77
C LEU A 279 -22.13 17.99 -2.00
N SER A 280 -21.37 19.00 -2.39
CA SER A 280 -21.50 20.34 -1.84
C SER A 280 -22.97 20.69 -1.86
N ILE A 281 -23.48 21.24 -0.75
CA ILE A 281 -24.88 21.64 -0.59
C ILE A 281 -25.33 22.53 -1.78
N SER A 282 -24.40 23.23 -2.44
CA SER A 282 -24.63 23.97 -3.68
C SER A 282 -25.05 23.11 -4.88
N GLY A 283 -24.60 21.86 -5.01
CA GLY A 283 -24.99 20.94 -6.08
C GLY A 283 -26.44 20.45 -5.95
N LEU A 284 -26.90 20.20 -4.72
CA LEU A 284 -28.30 19.85 -4.43
C LEU A 284 -29.24 21.03 -4.66
N ILE A 285 -28.81 22.25 -4.30
CA ILE A 285 -29.56 23.48 -4.58
C ILE A 285 -29.68 23.71 -6.11
N LEU A 286 -28.61 23.47 -6.86
CA LEU A 286 -28.61 23.63 -8.32
C LEU A 286 -29.56 22.64 -9.01
N LEU A 287 -29.57 21.37 -8.58
CA LEU A 287 -30.50 20.36 -9.10
C LEU A 287 -31.96 20.71 -8.78
N GLY A 288 -32.22 21.22 -7.58
CA GLY A 288 -33.55 21.69 -7.17
C GLY A 288 -34.05 22.88 -8.00
N ILE A 289 -33.18 23.83 -8.34
CA ILE A 289 -33.53 24.98 -9.18
C ILE A 289 -33.81 24.54 -10.63
N ILE A 290 -33.03 23.60 -11.17
CA ILE A 290 -33.25 23.04 -12.50
C ILE A 290 -34.59 22.29 -12.58
N LEU A 291 -34.92 21.47 -11.58
CA LEU A 291 -36.21 20.78 -11.51
C LEU A 291 -37.40 21.75 -11.41
N LEU A 292 -37.26 22.84 -10.65
CA LEU A 292 -38.28 23.89 -10.56
C LEU A 292 -38.46 24.67 -11.87
N LEU A 293 -37.41 24.84 -12.67
CA LEU A 293 -37.48 25.49 -13.98
C LEU A 293 -38.15 24.59 -15.03
N ILE A 294 -37.90 23.28 -14.99
CA ILE A 294 -38.56 22.30 -15.88
C ILE A 294 -40.06 22.17 -15.52
N ALA A 295 -40.39 22.18 -14.23
CA ALA A 295 -41.78 22.08 -13.75
C ALA A 295 -42.63 23.34 -14.04
N ARG A 296 -42.02 24.46 -14.45
CA ARG A 296 -42.74 25.69 -14.85
C ARG A 296 -43.06 25.79 -16.35
N ILE A 297 -42.73 24.78 -17.14
CA ILE A 297 -43.16 24.71 -18.53
C ILE A 297 -44.60 24.18 -18.52
N ASP A 298 -45.58 25.09 -18.60
CA ASP A 298 -47.01 24.76 -18.64
C ASP A 298 -47.33 23.74 -19.77
N PRO A 299 -48.26 22.79 -19.55
CA PRO A 299 -48.72 21.89 -20.62
C PRO A 299 -49.40 22.70 -21.74
N PRO A 300 -49.26 22.29 -23.02
CA PRO A 300 -49.82 23.05 -24.13
C PRO A 300 -51.35 23.12 -24.02
N SER A 301 -51.86 24.35 -24.09
CA SER A 301 -53.27 24.69 -24.18
C SER A 301 -53.96 23.94 -25.32
N THR A 302 -54.99 23.16 -25.00
CA THR A 302 -55.89 22.50 -25.96
C THR A 302 -56.57 23.54 -26.86
N LEU A 303 -56.26 23.52 -28.15
CA LEU A 303 -56.93 24.32 -29.17
C LEU A 303 -58.12 23.53 -29.73
N ASN A 304 -59.34 23.99 -29.41
CA ASN A 304 -60.56 23.66 -30.15
C ASN A 304 -60.34 23.94 -31.64
N GLN A 305 -60.57 22.95 -32.49
CA GLN A 305 -60.82 23.15 -33.92
C GLN A 305 -62.17 22.54 -34.27
N ASP A 306 -63.21 23.38 -34.22
CA ASP A 306 -64.42 23.19 -35.01
C ASP A 306 -64.07 23.47 -36.48
N THR A 307 -63.76 22.42 -37.22
CA THR A 307 -63.76 22.44 -38.69
C THR A 307 -64.75 21.40 -39.18
N VAL A 308 -65.96 21.87 -39.52
CA VAL A 308 -66.97 21.12 -40.24
C VAL A 308 -66.41 20.74 -41.61
N ILE A 309 -66.23 19.45 -41.88
CA ILE A 309 -65.86 18.92 -43.20
C ILE A 309 -67.14 18.55 -43.94
N THR A 310 -67.52 19.37 -44.93
CA THR A 310 -68.53 19.02 -45.94
C THR A 310 -67.88 18.19 -47.04
N TYR A 311 -68.31 16.95 -47.20
CA TYR A 311 -67.95 16.09 -48.34
C TYR A 311 -68.95 16.32 -49.47
N ASP A 312 -68.47 16.87 -50.60
CA ASP A 312 -69.22 16.92 -51.85
C ASP A 312 -68.76 15.74 -52.71
N ALA A 313 -69.67 14.80 -53.00
CA ALA A 313 -69.39 13.58 -53.74
C ALA A 313 -69.80 13.77 -55.20
N MET A 314 -68.82 13.80 -56.11
CA MET A 314 -69.06 13.77 -57.55
C MET A 314 -68.78 12.35 -58.08
N LEU A 315 -69.83 11.64 -58.48
CA LEU A 315 -69.76 10.37 -59.20
C LEU A 315 -69.51 10.65 -60.68
N ILE A 316 -68.43 10.09 -61.23
CA ILE A 316 -68.26 9.95 -62.67
C ILE A 316 -68.07 8.45 -62.93
N ASN A 317 -69.13 7.83 -63.43
CA ASN A 317 -69.05 6.60 -64.22
C ASN A 317 -68.69 7.02 -65.64
N GLU A 318 -67.94 6.19 -66.37
CA GLU A 318 -68.21 5.99 -67.80
C GLU A 318 -67.46 4.75 -68.32
N ASP A 319 -68.30 3.84 -68.84
CA ASP A 319 -68.15 2.89 -69.95
C ASP A 319 -67.11 1.76 -69.95
#